data_AF-A0A4R5FIT9-F1
#
_entry.id   AF-A0A4R5FIT9-F1
#
_cell.length_a   1.000
_cell.length_b   1.000
_cell.length_c   1.000
_cell.angle_alpha   90.00
_cell.angle_beta   90.00
_cell.angle_gamma   90.00
#
_symmetry.space_group_name_H-M   'P 1'
#
loop_
_entity.id
_entity.type
_entity.pdbx_description
1 polymer ?
#
loop_
_entity_poly.entity_id
_entity_poly.type
_entity_poly.pdbx_seq_one_letter_code
_entity_poly.pdbx_strand_id
1 'polypeptide(L)'
;MKKIIILTFYFGESPWYLDYFIQSCIANKDVDFVFFTDIKGIAVNHQNIKIIEISFNDFKLIIGNHFSFDLDIEQPIKLCDIRPSFGEVFPSLMQSIIDVRIQNQTFILSI
;
A
#
# COMPACT_ATOMS: atom_id res chain seq x y z
N MET A 1 15.51 12.32 9.09
CA MET A 1 15.02 12.26 7.70
C MET A 1 13.51 12.08 7.72
N LYS A 2 12.79 12.65 6.73
CA LYS A 2 11.35 12.40 6.56
C LYS A 2 11.16 11.01 5.93
N LYS A 3 10.15 10.25 6.39
CA LYS A 3 9.78 8.95 5.83
C LYS A 3 8.59 9.14 4.88
N ILE A 4 8.62 8.48 3.73
CA ILE A 4 7.56 8.56 2.72
C ILE A 4 6.98 7.16 2.54
N ILE A 5 5.66 7.03 2.71
CA ILE A 5 4.92 5.82 2.41
C ILE A 5 3.92 6.16 1.29
N ILE A 6 3.94 5.40 0.21
CA ILE A 6 2.99 5.52 -0.90
C ILE A 6 2.02 4.34 -0.84
N LEU A 7 0.75 4.65 -0.64
CA LEU A 7 -0.34 3.68 -0.72
C LEU A 7 -0.89 3.67 -2.16
N THR A 8 -0.80 2.51 -2.81
CA THR A 8 -1.27 2.26 -4.17
C THR A 8 -2.45 1.32 -4.10
N PHE A 9 -3.55 1.69 -4.77
CA PHE A 9 -4.77 0.89 -4.85
C PHE A 9 -5.02 0.58 -6.32
N TYR A 10 -5.01 -0.69 -6.68
CA TYR A 10 -5.27 -1.10 -8.06
C TYR A 10 -6.04 -2.41 -8.05
N PHE A 11 -7.24 -2.41 -8.60
CA PHE A 11 -8.11 -3.57 -8.63
C PHE A 11 -8.57 -3.84 -10.08
N GLY A 12 -8.64 -5.10 -10.46
CA GLY A 12 -9.00 -5.55 -11.81
C GLY A 12 -7.83 -6.15 -12.57
N GLU A 13 -7.81 -5.93 -13.89
CA GLU A 13 -6.83 -6.56 -14.77
C GLU A 13 -5.43 -6.00 -14.59
N SER A 14 -4.44 -6.89 -14.50
CA SER A 14 -3.03 -6.51 -14.41
C SER A 14 -2.62 -5.64 -15.60
N PRO A 15 -2.11 -4.42 -15.36
CA PRO A 15 -1.66 -3.56 -16.45
C PRO A 15 -0.38 -4.14 -17.05
N TRP A 16 -0.22 -3.99 -18.37
CA TRP A 16 0.97 -4.48 -19.10
C TRP A 16 2.29 -3.92 -18.56
N TYR A 17 2.25 -2.80 -17.83
CA TYR A 17 3.41 -2.13 -17.27
C TYR A 17 3.66 -2.41 -15.78
N LEU A 18 2.90 -3.31 -15.15
CA LEU A 18 2.99 -3.55 -13.70
C LEU A 18 4.43 -3.87 -13.26
N ASP A 19 5.12 -4.73 -13.99
CA ASP A 19 6.49 -5.12 -13.67
C ASP A 19 7.45 -3.93 -13.76
N TYR A 20 7.33 -3.08 -14.79
CA TYR A 20 8.14 -1.88 -14.92
C TYR A 20 7.87 -0.90 -13.77
N PHE A 21 6.60 -0.76 -13.36
CA PHE A 21 6.25 0.08 -12.22
C PHE A 21 6.88 -0.44 -10.93
N ILE A 22 6.79 -1.74 -10.67
CA ILE A 22 7.42 -2.39 -9.51
C ILE A 22 8.93 -2.18 -9.53
N GLN A 23 9.61 -2.34 -10.67
CA GLN A 23 11.05 -2.08 -10.77
C GLN A 23 11.40 -0.63 -10.44
N SER A 24 10.56 0.34 -10.85
CA SER A 24 10.74 1.74 -10.45
C SER A 24 10.59 1.93 -8.94
N CYS A 25 9.65 1.24 -8.30
CA CYS A 25 9.47 1.27 -6.84
C CYS A 25 10.69 0.68 -6.11
N ILE A 26 11.25 -0.43 -6.59
CA ILE A 26 12.46 -1.06 -6.02
C ILE A 26 13.66 -0.10 -6.06
N ALA A 27 13.82 0.64 -7.16
CA ALA A 27 14.91 1.59 -7.32
C ALA A 27 14.84 2.77 -6.32
N ASN A 28 13.63 3.14 -5.88
CA ASN A 28 13.40 4.26 -4.97
C ASN A 28 13.45 3.83 -3.49
N LYS A 29 14.66 3.55 -2.99
CA LYS A 29 14.87 2.98 -1.65
C LYS A 29 14.40 3.86 -0.50
N ASP A 30 14.28 5.16 -0.68
CA ASP A 30 13.83 6.12 0.36
C ASP A 30 12.32 6.15 0.58
N VAL A 31 11.58 5.44 -0.27
CA VAL A 31 10.11 5.37 -0.24
C VAL A 31 9.69 3.92 0.00
N ASP A 32 8.75 3.74 0.92
CA ASP A 32 8.09 2.47 1.14
C ASP A 32 6.76 2.45 0.36
N PHE A 33 6.54 1.43 -0.45
CA PHE A 33 5.36 1.28 -1.30
C PHE A 33 4.46 0.16 -0.77
N VAL A 34 3.17 0.44 -0.66
CA VAL A 34 2.16 -0.53 -0.25
C VAL A 34 1.13 -0.65 -1.35
N PHE A 35 0.88 -1.87 -1.82
CA PHE A 35 -0.07 -2.16 -2.86
C PHE A 35 -1.26 -2.91 -2.27
N PHE A 36 -2.47 -2.39 -2.45
CA PHE A 36 -3.71 -3.12 -2.24
C PHE A 36 -4.26 -3.51 -3.61
N THR A 37 -4.42 -4.82 -3.84
CA THR A 37 -4.82 -5.32 -5.15
C THR A 37 -5.44 -6.71 -5.09
N ASP A 38 -6.33 -7.00 -6.03
CA ASP A 38 -6.88 -8.33 -6.26
C ASP A 38 -6.12 -9.11 -7.36
N ILE A 39 -5.12 -8.48 -7.99
CA ILE A 39 -4.22 -9.15 -8.93
C ILE A 39 -3.42 -10.22 -8.17
N LYS A 40 -3.52 -11.45 -8.65
CA LYS A 40 -2.88 -12.62 -8.05
C LYS A 40 -1.45 -12.80 -8.57
N GLY A 41 -0.57 -13.27 -7.68
CA GLY A 41 0.74 -13.77 -8.08
C GLY A 41 1.77 -12.69 -8.38
N ILE A 42 1.59 -11.47 -7.85
CA ILE A 42 2.62 -10.43 -7.89
C ILE A 42 3.78 -10.87 -6.99
N ALA A 43 4.79 -11.50 -7.60
CA ALA A 43 5.96 -12.00 -6.88
C ALA A 43 7.00 -10.88 -6.69
N VAL A 44 6.87 -10.14 -5.58
CA VAL A 44 7.86 -9.12 -5.19
C VAL A 44 8.42 -9.46 -3.81
N ASN A 45 9.73 -9.71 -3.75
CA ASN A 45 10.45 -9.90 -2.51
C ASN A 45 11.46 -8.77 -2.33
N HIS A 46 10.98 -7.60 -1.88
CA HIS A 46 11.84 -6.45 -1.62
C HIS A 46 11.36 -5.67 -0.40
N GLN A 47 12.28 -5.21 0.45
CA GLN A 47 11.96 -4.66 1.78
C GLN A 47 11.14 -3.37 1.75
N ASN A 48 11.26 -2.56 0.69
CA ASN A 48 10.49 -1.32 0.53
C ASN A 48 9.15 -1.52 -0.22
N ILE A 49 8.74 -2.75 -0.51
CA ILE A 49 7.48 -3.05 -1.18
C ILE A 49 6.68 -4.05 -0.34
N LYS A 50 5.41 -3.71 -0.08
CA LYS A 50 4.44 -4.59 0.57
C LYS A 50 3.25 -4.79 -0.34
N ILE A 51 2.97 -6.02 -0.73
CA ILE A 51 1.76 -6.38 -1.47
C ILE A 51 0.73 -6.93 -0.49
N ILE A 52 -0.47 -6.37 -0.51
CA ILE A 52 -1.64 -6.80 0.25
C ILE A 52 -2.65 -7.29 -0.79
N GLU A 53 -2.67 -8.61 -0.99
CA GLU A 53 -3.67 -9.24 -1.83
C GLU A 53 -5.04 -9.22 -1.13
N ILE A 54 -6.00 -8.47 -1.67
CA ILE A 54 -7.34 -8.31 -1.13
C ILE A 54 -8.34 -8.07 -2.27
N SER A 55 -9.55 -8.60 -2.17
CA SER A 55 -10.58 -8.30 -3.17
C SER A 55 -11.03 -6.85 -3.04
N PHE A 56 -11.49 -6.24 -4.14
CA PHE A 56 -12.07 -4.90 -4.07
C PHE A 56 -13.26 -4.82 -3.11
N ASN A 57 -14.08 -5.87 -3.03
CA ASN A 57 -15.23 -5.92 -2.12
C ASN A 57 -14.79 -5.97 -0.65
N ASP A 58 -13.80 -6.78 -0.29
CA ASP A 58 -13.29 -6.84 1.09
C ASP A 58 -12.63 -5.52 1.48
N PHE A 59 -11.91 -4.90 0.54
CA PHE A 59 -11.30 -3.59 0.76
C PHE A 59 -12.36 -2.51 1.02
N LYS A 60 -13.48 -2.52 0.28
CA LYS A 60 -14.62 -1.63 0.57
C LYS A 60 -15.21 -1.85 1.95
N LEU A 61 -15.32 -3.10 2.41
CA LEU A 61 -15.82 -3.38 3.76
C LEU A 61 -14.89 -2.80 4.83
N ILE A 62 -13.57 -2.90 4.65
CA ILE A 62 -12.60 -2.32 5.59
C ILE A 62 -12.77 -0.80 5.68
N ILE A 63 -12.84 -0.13 4.53
CA ILE A 63 -13.00 1.33 4.49
C ILE A 63 -14.38 1.72 5.03
N GLY A 64 -15.45 1.05 4.59
CA GLY A 64 -16.82 1.33 5.03
C GLY A 64 -16.99 1.26 6.55
N ASN A 65 -16.36 0.28 7.19
CA ASN A 65 -16.39 0.13 8.65
C ASN A 65 -15.63 1.24 9.41
N HIS A 66 -14.77 2.01 8.73
CA HIS A 66 -14.03 3.11 9.35
C HIS A 66 -14.86 4.40 9.42
N PHE A 67 -15.76 4.62 8.47
CA PHE A 67 -16.57 5.85 8.41
C PHE A 67 -17.92 5.67 9.07
N SER A 68 -18.44 6.75 9.64
CA SER A 68 -19.79 6.78 10.24
C SER A 68 -20.90 7.03 9.21
N PHE A 69 -20.59 6.91 7.92
CA PHE A 69 -21.48 7.17 6.80
C PHE A 69 -21.25 6.15 5.68
N ASP A 70 -22.27 5.94 4.86
CA ASP A 70 -22.19 4.99 3.76
C ASP A 70 -21.30 5.54 2.64
N LEU A 71 -20.31 4.73 2.26
CA LEU A 71 -19.42 5.02 1.15
C LEU A 71 -19.96 4.37 -0.13
N ASP A 72 -20.44 5.20 -1.05
CA ASP A 72 -20.88 4.78 -2.38
C ASP A 72 -19.68 4.59 -3.33
N ILE A 73 -18.91 3.52 -3.10
CA ILE A 73 -17.73 3.17 -3.90
C ILE A 73 -18.10 1.97 -4.77
N GLU A 74 -18.71 2.22 -5.92
CA GLU A 74 -19.06 1.14 -6.85
C GLU A 74 -17.87 0.64 -7.67
N GLN A 75 -16.88 1.51 -7.91
CA GLN A 75 -15.75 1.24 -8.79
C GLN A 75 -14.41 1.61 -8.15
N PRO A 76 -13.30 0.91 -8.45
CA PRO A 76 -11.97 1.20 -7.89
C PRO A 76 -11.53 2.65 -8.08
N ILE A 77 -11.88 3.29 -9.20
CA ILE A 77 -11.52 4.67 -9.48
C ILE A 77 -12.08 5.65 -8.44
N LYS A 78 -13.22 5.34 -7.82
CA LYS A 78 -13.85 6.16 -6.77
C LYS A 78 -13.07 6.19 -5.46
N LEU A 79 -12.12 5.26 -5.26
CA LEU A 79 -11.17 5.35 -4.16
C LEU A 79 -10.34 6.65 -4.20
N CYS A 80 -10.21 7.28 -5.38
CA CYS A 80 -9.52 8.55 -5.53
C CYS A 80 -10.14 9.69 -4.70
N ASP A 81 -11.46 9.63 -4.47
CA ASP A 81 -12.24 10.67 -3.79
C ASP A 81 -11.94 10.68 -2.27
N ILE A 82 -11.48 9.54 -1.74
CA ILE A 82 -11.18 9.35 -0.31
C ILE A 82 -9.69 9.14 -0.02
N ARG A 83 -8.80 9.38 -0.99
CA ARG A 83 -7.34 9.25 -0.79
C ARG A 83 -6.79 9.97 0.46
N PRO A 84 -7.26 11.18 0.82
CA PRO A 84 -6.75 11.88 2.00
C PRO A 84 -6.97 11.13 3.31
N SER A 85 -7.98 10.25 3.40
CA SER A 85 -8.33 9.57 4.65
C SER A 85 -7.54 8.30 4.92
N PHE A 86 -6.80 7.75 3.93
CA PHE A 86 -6.16 6.44 4.10
C PHE A 86 -5.09 6.39 5.19
N GLY A 87 -4.51 7.54 5.56
CA GLY A 87 -3.64 7.62 6.73
C GLY A 87 -4.35 7.29 8.05
N GLU A 88 -5.62 7.65 8.16
CA GLU A 88 -6.47 7.38 9.33
C GLU A 88 -7.12 6.00 9.28
N VAL A 89 -7.37 5.48 8.07
CA VAL A 89 -7.92 4.12 7.87
C VAL A 89 -6.91 3.04 8.24
N PHE A 90 -5.62 3.26 8.00
CA PHE A 90 -4.58 2.23 8.14
C PHE A 90 -3.42 2.58 9.10
N PRO A 91 -3.68 3.08 10.33
CA PRO A 91 -2.64 3.57 11.22
C PRO A 91 -1.70 2.44 11.67
N SER A 92 -2.25 1.27 12.00
CA SER A 92 -1.47 0.10 12.42
C SER A 92 -0.56 -0.42 11.30
N LEU A 93 -1.04 -0.38 10.05
CA LEU A 93 -0.24 -0.78 8.90
C LEU A 93 0.92 0.21 8.70
N MET A 94 0.65 1.51 8.76
CA MET A 94 1.68 2.55 8.63
C MET A 94 2.74 2.39 9.73
N GLN A 95 2.32 2.18 10.98
CA GLN A 95 3.24 1.97 12.09
C GLN A 95 4.11 0.72 11.88
N SER A 96 3.52 -0.40 11.42
CA SER A 96 4.29 -1.63 11.16
C SER A 96 5.42 -1.43 10.14
N ILE A 97 5.19 -0.61 9.11
CA ILE A 97 6.19 -0.31 8.08
C ILE A 97 7.30 0.58 8.65
N ILE A 98 6.92 1.58 9.45
CA ILE A 98 7.86 2.47 10.13
C ILE A 98 8.79 1.69 11.06
N ASP A 99 8.25 0.72 11.80
CA ASP A 99 8.99 -0.09 12.77
C ASP A 99 10.01 -1.00 12.09
N VAL A 100 9.61 -1.73 11.03
CA VAL A 100 10.52 -2.57 10.23
C VAL A 100 11.69 -1.75 9.71
N ARG A 101 11.43 -0.51 9.27
CA ARG A 101 12.46 0.37 8.76
C ARG A 101 13.42 0.88 9.84
N ILE A 102 12.95 1.13 11.06
CA ILE A 102 13.80 1.50 12.20
C ILE A 102 14.73 0.34 12.55
N GLN A 103 14.20 -0.87 12.61
CA GLN A 103 14.98 -2.07 12.87
C GLN A 103 16.10 -2.22 11.83
N ASN A 104 15.77 -2.15 10.53
CA ASN A 104 16.76 -2.26 9.46
C ASN A 104 17.86 -1.18 9.51
N GLN A 105 17.53 0.07 9.88
CA GLN A 105 18.54 1.12 10.08
C GLN A 105 19.43 0.86 11.30
N THR A 106 18.84 0.33 12.38
CA THR A 106 19.57 0.05 13.62
C THR A 106 20.60 -1.07 13.39
N PHE A 107 20.23 -2.12 12.64
CA PHE A 107 21.14 -3.19 12.27
C PHE A 107 22.34 -2.70 11.44
N ILE A 108 22.14 -1.78 10.49
CA ILE A 108 23.22 -1.23 9.66
C ILE A 108 24.22 -0.39 10.46
N LEU A 109 23.78 0.29 11.53
CA LEU A 109 24.64 1.13 12.37
C LEU A 109 25.37 0.36 13.49
N SER A 110 25.02 -0.91 13.70
CA SER A 110 25.61 -1.78 14.73
C SER A 110 26.75 -2.69 14.23
N ILE A 111 27.18 -2.53 12.98
CA ILE A 111 28.28 -3.23 12.31
C ILE A 111 29.35 -2.22 11.90
#